data_AF-A0A523HST2-F1
#
_entry.id   AF-A0A523HST2-F1
#
_cell.length_a   1.000
_cell.length_b   1.000
_cell.length_c   1.000
_cell.angle_alpha   90.00
_cell.angle_beta   90.00
_cell.angle_gamma   90.00
#
_symmetry.space_group_name_H-M   'P 1'
#
loop_
_entity.id
_entity.type
_entity.pdbx_description
1 polymer ?
#
loop_
_entity_poly.entity_id
_entity_poly.type
_entity_poly.pdbx_seq_one_letter_code
_entity_poly.pdbx_strand_id
1 'polypeptide(L)' 'MTFIDSVHKKAKGTGKKIVFPEGDDPRVLRAAEFLTGNEILRCILLGQ' A
#
# COMPACT_ATOMS: atom_id res chain seq x y z
N MET A 1 -17.23 6.75 9.21
CA MET A 1 -16.66 6.29 7.93
C MET A 1 -16.17 7.52 7.19
N THR A 2 -14.88 7.63 6.96
CA THR A 2 -14.26 8.74 6.24
C THR A 2 -14.22 8.44 4.73
N PHE A 3 -13.91 9.46 3.93
CA PHE A 3 -13.71 9.28 2.49
C PHE A 3 -12.60 8.25 2.20
N ILE A 4 -11.48 8.30 2.94
CA ILE A 4 -10.35 7.41 2.72
C ILE A 4 -10.69 5.94 3.04
N ASP A 5 -11.50 5.69 4.06
CA ASP A 5 -11.98 4.33 4.38
C ASP A 5 -12.74 3.73 3.19
N SER A 6 -13.55 4.54 2.50
CA SER A 6 -14.31 4.09 1.33
C SER A 6 -13.42 3.76 0.14
N VAL A 7 -12.31 4.48 -0.03
CA VAL A 7 -11.32 4.22 -1.09
C VAL A 7 -10.56 2.93 -0.79
N HIS A 8 -10.10 2.73 0.46
CA HIS A 8 -9.45 1.48 0.87
C HIS A 8 -10.36 0.27 0.67
N LYS A 9 -11.64 0.38 1.05
CA LYS A 9 -12.61 -0.70 0.85
C LYS A 9 -12.80 -1.07 -0.62
N LYS A 10 -12.79 -0.08 -1.52
CA LYS A 10 -12.89 -0.30 -2.98
C LYS A 10 -11.62 -0.90 -3.56
N ALA A 11 -10.45 -0.54 -3.04
CA ALA A 11 -9.17 -1.06 -3.49
C ALA A 11 -8.93 -2.51 -3.02
N LYS A 12 -9.42 -2.85 -1.83
CA LYS A 12 -9.28 -4.18 -1.23
C LYS A 12 -9.78 -5.28 -2.18
N GLY A 13 -8.96 -6.31 -2.38
CA GLY A 13 -9.30 -7.45 -3.24
C GLY A 13 -9.19 -7.20 -4.75
N THR A 14 -8.86 -5.99 -5.21
CA THR A 14 -8.65 -5.71 -6.65
C THR A 14 -7.35 -6.29 -7.20
N GLY A 15 -6.42 -6.69 -6.32
CA GLY A 15 -5.12 -7.25 -6.69
C GLY A 15 -4.17 -6.26 -7.39
N LYS A 16 -4.48 -4.95 -7.35
CA LYS A 16 -3.63 -3.91 -7.95
C LYS A 16 -2.23 -3.91 -7.35
N LYS A 17 -1.23 -3.73 -8.21
CA LYS A 17 0.18 -3.64 -7.86
C LYS A 17 0.66 -2.21 -8.07
N ILE A 18 1.32 -1.64 -7.07
CA ILE A 18 1.84 -0.27 -7.11
C ILE A 18 3.31 -0.29 -6.71
N VAL A 19 4.14 0.43 -7.48
CA VAL A 19 5.57 0.56 -7.23
C VAL A 19 5.82 1.76 -6.32
N PHE A 20 6.63 1.57 -5.29
CA PHE A 20 7.17 2.65 -4.46
C PHE A 20 8.70 2.70 -4.67
N PRO A 21 9.21 3.71 -5.37
CA PRO A 21 10.64 3.83 -5.65
C PRO A 21 11.48 4.22 -4.42
N GLU A 22 10.86 4.71 -3.35
CA GLU A 22 11.53 5.11 -2.11
C GLU A 22 11.58 3.97 -1.07
N GLY A 23 11.95 2.76 -1.50
CA GLY A 23 11.95 1.54 -0.66
C GLY A 23 12.91 1.54 0.52
N ASP A 24 13.79 2.54 0.62
CA ASP A 24 14.68 2.74 1.75
C ASP A 24 14.14 3.77 2.77
N ASP A 25 13.07 4.52 2.43
CA ASP A 25 12.44 5.46 3.37
C ASP A 25 11.59 4.69 4.41
N PRO A 26 11.89 4.81 5.72
CA PRO A 26 11.16 4.10 6.75
C PRO A 26 9.64 4.34 6.73
N ARG A 27 9.18 5.53 6.30
CA ARG A 27 7.75 5.84 6.20
C ARG A 27 7.08 5.05 5.09
N VAL A 28 7.77 4.87 3.97
CA VAL A 28 7.27 4.09 2.82
C VAL A 28 7.25 2.61 3.16
N LEU A 29 8.28 2.10 3.85
CA LEU A 29 8.29 0.74 4.38
C LEU A 29 7.09 0.48 5.30
N ARG A 30 6.84 1.36 6.27
CA ARG A 30 5.67 1.25 7.17
C ARG A 30 4.35 1.33 6.44
N ALA A 31 4.23 2.22 5.45
CA ALA A 31 3.03 2.30 4.62
C ALA A 31 2.81 1.00 3.82
N ALA A 32 3.88 0.42 3.27
CA ALA A 32 3.79 -0.81 2.50
C ALA A 32 3.40 -2.02 3.37
N GLU A 33 3.93 -2.11 4.59
CA GLU A 33 3.50 -3.09 5.60
C GLU A 33 2.00 -2.97 5.87
N PHE A 34 1.50 -1.75 6.13
CA PHE A 34 0.09 -1.50 6.39
C PHE A 34 -0.80 -1.87 5.19
N LEU A 35 -0.45 -1.39 3.99
CA LEU A 35 -1.24 -1.58 2.78
C LEU A 35 -1.33 -3.06 2.38
N THR A 36 -0.22 -3.78 2.49
CA THR A 36 -0.16 -5.21 2.16
C THR A 36 -0.86 -6.04 3.23
N GLY A 37 -0.61 -5.77 4.52
CA GLY A 37 -1.22 -6.51 5.64
C GLY A 37 -2.74 -6.36 5.74
N ASN A 38 -3.28 -5.24 5.26
CA ASN A 38 -4.72 -4.99 5.17
C ASN A 38 -5.34 -5.41 3.83
N GLU A 39 -4.56 -6.05 2.95
CA GLU A 39 -4.94 -6.51 1.60
C GLU A 39 -5.50 -5.40 0.69
N ILE A 40 -5.09 -4.15 0.92
CA ILE A 40 -5.56 -2.99 0.16
C ILE A 40 -4.97 -3.01 -1.25
N LEU A 41 -3.67 -3.28 -1.36
CA LEU A 41 -2.95 -3.44 -2.62
C LEU A 41 -1.66 -4.24 -2.40
N ARG A 42 -1.02 -4.67 -3.49
CA ARG A 42 0.31 -5.26 -3.45
C ARG A 42 1.38 -4.19 -3.71
N CYS A 43 2.23 -3.95 -2.73
CA CYS A 43 3.35 -3.04 -2.88
C CYS A 43 4.53 -3.73 -3.57
N ILE A 44 5.16 -3.04 -4.53
CA ILE A 44 6.47 -3.40 -5.10
C ILE A 44 7.44 -2.32 -4.65
N LEU A 45 8.40 -2.67 -3.80
CA LEU A 45 9.40 -1.74 -3.29
C LEU A 45 10.65 -1.79 -4.17
N LEU A 46 11.22 -0.64 -4.48
CA LEU A 46 12.56 -0.53 -5.06
C LEU A 46 13.46 0.17 -4.04
N GLY A 47 14.61 -0.42 -3.75
CA GLY A 47 15.59 0.05 -2.78
C GLY A 47 16.90 -0.71 -2.98
N GLN A 48 17.94 -0.38 -2.22
CA GLN A 48 19.24 -1.04 -2.31
C GLN A 48 19.37 -2.29 -1.44
#